data_AF-A0A8T4VLH1-F1
#
_entry.id   AF-A0A8T4VLH1-F1
#
_cell.length_a   1.000
_cell.length_b   1.000
_cell.length_c   1.000
_cell.angle_alpha   90.00
_cell.angle_beta   90.00
_cell.angle_gamma   90.00
#
_symmetry.space_group_name_H-M   'P 1'
#
loop_
_entity.id
_entity.type
_entity.pdbx_description
1 polymer ?
#
loop_
_entity_poly.entity_id
_entity_poly.type
_entity_poly.pdbx_seq_one_letter_code
_entity_poly.pdbx_strand_id
1 'polypeptide(L)'
;LTKKVAEILELDLSAKPQKVNGIGGETEAVLTELTIIFETPHKTYKYQVPVFVVTDETVDFPMLLGRAGFFKHFKITFDESKEKVFLKPRPE
;
A
#
# COMPACT_ATOMS: atom_id res chain seq x y z
N LEU A 1 -5.66 1.50 2.94
CA LEU A 1 -5.80 2.92 2.51
C LEU A 1 -7.15 3.42 2.99
N THR A 2 -7.25 4.68 3.40
CA THR A 2 -8.56 5.28 3.75
C THR A 2 -9.31 5.69 2.49
N LYS A 3 -10.65 5.72 2.55
CA LYS A 3 -11.49 6.14 1.42
C LYS A 3 -11.15 7.56 0.93
N LYS A 4 -10.94 8.50 1.86
CA LYS A 4 -10.54 9.89 1.56
C LYS A 4 -9.28 9.97 0.68
N VAL A 5 -8.26 9.17 0.97
CA VAL A 5 -7.03 9.16 0.15
C VAL A 5 -7.29 8.47 -1.19
N ALA A 6 -8.10 7.41 -1.22
CA ALA A 6 -8.46 6.74 -2.46
C ALA A 6 -9.21 7.66 -3.45
N GLU A 7 -10.09 8.53 -2.94
CA GLU A 7 -10.80 9.54 -3.74
C GLU A 7 -9.85 10.58 -4.33
N ILE A 8 -8.89 11.07 -3.53
CA ILE A 8 -7.85 12.01 -4.02
C ILE A 8 -7.00 11.38 -5.13
N LEU A 9 -6.77 10.07 -5.03
CA LEU A 9 -6.00 9.30 -6.02
C LEU A 9 -6.86 8.79 -7.18
N GLU A 10 -8.15 9.12 -7.21
CA GLU A 10 -9.11 8.68 -8.23
C GLU A 10 -9.11 7.16 -8.46
N LEU A 11 -8.97 6.37 -7.38
CA LEU A 11 -8.97 4.91 -7.48
C LEU A 11 -10.36 4.38 -7.83
N ASP A 12 -10.40 3.34 -8.67
CA ASP A 12 -11.63 2.62 -8.96
C ASP A 12 -12.05 1.78 -7.74
N LEU A 13 -13.18 2.16 -7.13
CA LEU A 13 -13.79 1.50 -5.98
C LEU A 13 -15.10 0.77 -6.34
N SER A 14 -15.37 0.53 -7.63
CA SER A 14 -16.61 -0.09 -8.11
C SER A 14 -16.76 -1.57 -7.73
N ALA A 15 -15.67 -2.24 -7.35
CA ALA A 15 -15.69 -3.62 -6.92
C ALA A 15 -16.46 -3.81 -5.60
N LYS A 16 -17.04 -5.00 -5.41
CA LYS A 16 -17.77 -5.33 -4.18
C LYS A 16 -16.84 -5.29 -2.96
N PRO A 17 -17.24 -4.65 -1.85
CA PRO A 17 -16.50 -4.74 -0.60
C PRO A 17 -16.35 -6.18 -0.13
N GLN A 18 -15.20 -6.49 0.47
CA GLN A 18 -14.91 -7.76 1.11
C GLN A 18 -14.41 -7.55 2.54
N LYS A 19 -14.65 -8.54 3.39
CA LYS A 19 -14.20 -8.51 4.78
C LYS A 19 -12.69 -8.70 4.87
N VAL A 20 -12.03 -7.89 5.70
CA VAL A 20 -10.61 -7.99 6.02
C VAL A 20 -10.41 -7.96 7.54
N ASN A 21 -9.37 -8.66 8.00
CA ASN A 21 -9.07 -8.80 9.43
C ASN A 21 -7.92 -7.88 9.82
N GLY A 22 -8.10 -7.14 10.92
CA GLY A 22 -7.08 -6.36 11.59
C GLY A 22 -7.01 -6.68 13.07
N ILE A 23 -6.06 -6.05 13.77
CA ILE A 23 -5.88 -6.24 15.22
C ILE A 23 -7.15 -5.84 16.00
N GLY A 24 -7.89 -4.83 15.51
CA GLY A 24 -9.12 -4.33 16.12
C GLY A 24 -10.40 -5.10 15.73
N GLY A 25 -10.31 -6.15 14.92
CA GLY A 25 -11.47 -6.91 14.44
C GLY A 25 -11.59 -6.95 12.91
N GLU A 26 -12.80 -7.18 12.43
CA GLU A 26 -13.12 -7.21 10.99
C GLU A 26 -13.57 -5.82 10.51
N THR A 27 -13.22 -5.48 9.27
CA THR A 27 -13.76 -4.31 8.57
C THR A 27 -14.01 -4.65 7.10
N GLU A 28 -14.76 -3.82 6.39
CA GLU A 28 -14.97 -3.96 4.95
C GLU A 28 -13.96 -3.12 4.18
N ALA A 29 -13.43 -3.69 3.09
CA ALA A 29 -12.52 -3.01 2.21
C ALA A 29 -12.74 -3.42 0.75
N VAL A 30 -12.49 -2.49 -0.16
CA VAL A 30 -12.46 -2.74 -1.60
C VAL A 30 -11.01 -3.03 -2.01
N LEU A 31 -10.77 -4.12 -2.72
CA LEU A 31 -9.48 -4.41 -3.32
C LEU A 31 -9.41 -3.74 -4.70
N THR A 32 -8.39 -2.92 -4.89
CA THR A 32 -8.08 -2.24 -6.15
C THR A 32 -6.57 -2.22 -6.36
N GLU A 33 -6.10 -1.57 -7.43
CA GLU A 33 -4.67 -1.48 -7.74
C GLU A 33 -4.18 -0.03 -7.69
N LEU A 34 -2.98 0.16 -7.16
CA LEU A 34 -2.27 1.43 -7.14
C LEU A 34 -0.97 1.30 -7.92
N THR A 35 -0.70 2.27 -8.79
CA THR A 35 0.61 2.39 -9.44
C THR A 35 1.55 3.19 -8.53
N ILE A 36 2.66 2.57 -8.11
CA ILE A 36 3.72 3.24 -7.37
C ILE A 36 4.90 3.48 -8.30
N ILE A 37 5.38 4.73 -8.32
CA ILE A 37 6.55 5.14 -9.09
C ILE A 37 7.66 5.51 -8.12
N PHE A 38 8.82 4.88 -8.26
CA PHE A 38 10.04 5.23 -7.54
C PHE A 38 11.06 5.80 -8.51
N GLU A 39 11.46 7.04 -8.26
CA GLU A 39 12.47 7.72 -9.05
C GLU A 39 13.77 7.82 -8.27
N THR A 40 14.85 7.37 -8.90
CA THR A 40 16.22 7.61 -8.48
C THR A 40 16.92 8.42 -9.57
N PRO A 41 18.04 9.10 -9.28
CA PRO A 41 18.76 9.88 -10.30
C PRO A 41 19.14 9.10 -11.57
N HIS A 42 19.14 7.77 -11.53
CA HIS A 42 19.57 6.93 -12.63
C HIS A 42 18.50 5.99 -13.17
N LYS A 43 17.38 5.79 -12.45
CA LYS A 43 16.35 4.80 -12.80
C LYS A 43 14.98 5.18 -12.25
N THR A 44 13.96 4.95 -13.06
CA THR A 44 12.55 4.97 -12.66
C THR A 44 12.03 3.55 -12.59
N TYR A 45 11.40 3.20 -11.47
CA TYR A 45 10.71 1.93 -11.28
C TYR A 45 9.22 2.17 -11.18
N LYS A 46 8.42 1.37 -11.89
CA LYS A 46 6.96 1.45 -11.88
C LYS A 46 6.40 0.10 -11.50
N TYR A 47 5.63 0.05 -10.43
CA TYR A 47 5.01 -1.17 -9.92
C TYR A 47 3.50 -0.98 -9.77
N GLN A 48 2.72 -1.95 -10.23
CA GLN A 48 1.32 -2.06 -9.86
C GLN A 48 1.22 -2.93 -8.61
N VAL A 49 0.60 -2.41 -7.56
CA VAL A 49 0.44 -3.12 -6.30
C VAL A 49 -1.04 -3.19 -5.91
N PRO A 50 -1.50 -4.33 -5.37
CA PRO A 50 -2.83 -4.43 -4.79
C PRO A 50 -2.91 -3.53 -3.55
N VAL A 51 -4.03 -2.83 -3.40
CA VAL A 51 -4.33 -2.00 -2.25
C VAL A 51 -5.75 -2.29 -1.76
N PHE A 52 -5.88 -2.43 -0.45
CA PHE A 52 -7.19 -2.48 0.21
C PHE A 52 -7.59 -1.07 0.65
N VAL A 53 -8.75 -0.61 0.20
CA VAL A 53 -9.36 0.66 0.58
C VAL A 53 -10.47 0.36 1.58
N VAL A 54 -10.28 0.77 2.83
CA VAL A 54 -11.29 0.59 3.89
C VAL A 54 -12.46 1.51 3.61
N THR A 55 -13.68 0.95 3.60
CA THR A 55 -14.91 1.67 3.24
C THR A 55 -15.48 2.49 4.40
N ASP A 56 -15.12 2.14 5.64
CA ASP A 56 -15.51 2.87 6.84
C ASP A 56 -14.82 4.24 6.91
N GLU A 57 -15.61 5.31 6.79
CA GLU A 57 -15.15 6.70 6.81
C GLU A 57 -14.77 7.20 8.21
N THR A 58 -15.17 6.48 9.27
CA THR A 58 -14.83 6.85 10.65
C THR A 58 -13.39 6.46 11.02
N VAL A 59 -12.77 5.61 10.21
CA VAL A 59 -11.45 5.03 10.45
C VAL A 59 -10.38 5.89 9.79
N ASP A 60 -9.61 6.60 10.61
CA ASP A 60 -8.45 7.39 10.16
C ASP A 60 -7.15 6.71 10.59
N PHE A 61 -6.30 6.40 9.61
CA PHE A 61 -5.01 5.75 9.83
C PHE A 61 -4.04 6.12 8.72
N PRO A 62 -2.73 6.16 9.01
CA PRO A 62 -1.74 6.40 7.97
C PRO A 62 -1.78 5.28 6.92
N MET A 63 -1.40 5.60 5.69
CA MET A 63 -1.24 4.59 4.64
C MET A 63 -0.30 3.48 5.11
N LEU A 64 -0.77 2.24 5.07
CA LEU A 64 0.00 1.07 5.45
C LEU A 64 0.56 0.38 4.22
N LEU A 65 1.87 0.12 4.24
CA LEU A 65 2.54 -0.63 3.19
C LEU A 65 2.62 -2.11 3.58
N GLY A 66 1.79 -2.91 2.92
CA GLY A 66 1.70 -4.34 3.15
C GLY A 66 2.81 -5.14 2.46
N ARG A 67 2.97 -6.41 2.89
CA ARG A 67 3.92 -7.35 2.29
C ARG A 67 3.52 -7.76 0.87
N ALA A 68 2.23 -8.01 0.65
CA ALA A 68 1.72 -8.48 -0.64
C ALA A 68 1.91 -7.41 -1.74
N GLY A 69 2.39 -7.83 -2.90
CA GLY A 69 2.73 -6.93 -4.01
C GLY A 69 4.03 -6.18 -3.78
N PHE A 70 4.10 -5.32 -2.76
CA PHE A 70 5.24 -4.42 -2.57
C PHE A 70 6.55 -5.13 -2.22
N PHE A 71 6.55 -6.03 -1.22
CA PHE A 71 7.80 -6.62 -0.70
C PHE A 71 8.42 -7.64 -1.68
N LYS A 72 7.71 -7.99 -2.75
CA LYS A 72 8.24 -8.80 -3.85
C LYS A 72 9.28 -8.02 -4.66
N HIS A 73 9.09 -6.72 -4.82
CA HIS A 73 9.95 -5.89 -5.67
C HIS A 73 11.20 -5.37 -4.94
N PHE A 74 11.21 -5.39 -3.60
CA PHE A 74 12.29 -4.82 -2.81
C PHE A 74 12.84 -5.80 -1.77
N LYS A 75 14.15 -5.78 -1.57
CA LYS A 75 14.76 -6.21 -0.32
C LYS A 75 14.64 -5.04 0.66
N ILE A 76 13.85 -5.25 1.70
CA ILE A 76 13.56 -4.24 2.74
C ILE A 76 14.45 -4.54 3.95
N THR A 77 15.16 -3.53 4.44
CA THR A 77 16.00 -3.62 5.64
C THR A 77 15.58 -2.55 6.63
N PHE A 78 15.27 -2.95 7.85
CA PHE A 78 14.97 -2.05 8.96
C PHE A 78 16.24 -1.91 9.81
N ASP A 79 16.74 -0.69 9.93
CA ASP A 79 17.83 -0.35 10.84
C ASP A 79 17.25 0.54 11.94
N GLU A 80 16.75 -0.11 12.99
CA GLU A 80 16.11 0.57 14.13
C GLU A 80 17.06 1.53 14.83
N SER A 81 18.34 1.19 14.92
CA SER A 81 19.36 2.05 15.54
C SER A 81 19.53 3.40 14.85
N LYS A 82 19.16 3.46 13.57
CA LYS A 82 19.21 4.68 12.74
C LYS A 82 17.83 5.21 12.38
N GLU A 83 16.77 4.59 12.88
CA GLU A 83 15.37 4.87 12.52
C GLU A 83 15.16 4.92 10.99
N LYS A 84 15.82 4.01 10.26
CA LYS A 84 15.85 4.01 8.79
C LYS A 84 15.30 2.72 8.20
N VAL A 85 14.58 2.88 7.09
CA VAL A 85 14.16 1.78 6.21
C VAL A 85 14.91 1.92 4.89
N PHE A 86 15.61 0.86 4.50
CA PHE A 86 16.29 0.78 3.21
C PHE A 86 15.52 -0.12 2.26
N LEU A 87 15.18 0.42 1.09
CA LEU A 87 14.53 -0.30 0.00
C LEU A 87 15.55 -0.51 -1.12
N LYS A 88 15.98 -1.75 -1.32
CA LYS A 88 16.83 -2.12 -2.46
C LYS A 88 16.00 -2.87 -3.49
N PRO A 89 15.85 -2.38 -4.73
CA PRO A 89 15.16 -3.13 -5.78
C PRO A 89 15.77 -4.52 -5.94
N ARG A 90 14.92 -5.54 -6.04
CA ARG A 90 15.38 -6.89 -6.42
C ARG A 90 15.60 -6.91 -7.93
N PRO A 91 16.65 -7.59 -8.42
CA PRO A 91 16.75 -7.89 -9.85
C PRO A 91 15.54 -8.74 -10.26
N GLU A 92 15.01 -8.47 -11.46
CA GLU A 92 14.02 -9.32 -12.12
C GLU A 92 14.58 -10.70 -12.44
#